data_AF-A0A1X2GLK6-F1
#
_entry.id   AF-A0A1X2GLK6-F1
#
_cell.length_a   1.000
_cell.length_b   1.000
_cell.length_c   1.000
_cell.angle_alpha   90.00
_cell.angle_beta   90.00
_cell.angle_gamma   90.00
#
_symmetry.space_group_name_H-M   'P 1'
#
loop_
_entity.id
_entity.type
_entity.pdbx_description
1 polymer ?
#
loop_
_entity_poly.entity_id
_entity_poly.type
_entity_poly.pdbx_seq_one_letter_code
_entity_poly.pdbx_strand_id
1 'polypeptide(L)' 'VQNLKKDGYKVVGYARKSLTVEEGGRRANLLESMCSNLLERSLADALFVSSHSKANAPFCERD' A
#
# COMPACT_ATOMS: atom_id res chain seq x y z
N VAL A 1 7.18 -6.51 -14.01
CA VAL A 1 5.77 -6.12 -13.81
C VAL A 1 5.07 -5.72 -15.11
N GLN A 2 5.66 -4.90 -15.98
CA GLN A 2 5.02 -4.51 -17.26
C GLN A 2 4.62 -5.71 -18.14
N ASN A 3 5.43 -6.76 -18.20
CA ASN A 3 5.09 -7.96 -18.97
C ASN A 3 3.85 -8.67 -18.40
N LEU A 4 3.70 -8.75 -17.07
CA LEU A 4 2.50 -9.31 -16.44
C LEU A 4 1.23 -8.57 -16.84
N LYS A 5 1.31 -7.24 -16.98
CA LYS A 5 0.19 -6.44 -17.49
C LYS A 5 -0.13 -6.71 -18.96
N LYS A 6 0.89 -6.90 -19.80
CA LYS A 6 0.71 -7.29 -21.20
C LYS A 6 0.05 -8.67 -21.33
N ASP A 7 0.34 -9.56 -20.38
CA ASP A 7 -0.24 -10.89 -20.30
C ASP A 7 -1.66 -10.89 -19.68
N GLY A 8 -2.23 -9.70 -19.41
CA GLY A 8 -3.61 -9.53 -18.91
C GLY A 8 -3.78 -9.63 -17.40
N TYR A 9 -2.69 -9.77 -16.63
CA TYR A 9 -2.77 -9.82 -15.17
C TYR A 9 -2.98 -8.43 -14.57
N LYS A 10 -3.81 -8.37 -13.53
CA LYS A 10 -3.95 -7.19 -12.67
C LYS A 10 -2.91 -7.22 -11.56
N VAL A 11 -2.24 -6.10 -11.37
CA VAL A 11 -1.24 -5.92 -10.32
C VAL A 11 -1.91 -5.24 -9.13
N VAL A 12 -2.08 -5.97 -8.04
CA VAL A 12 -2.54 -5.40 -6.76
C VAL A 12 -1.31 -5.05 -5.94
N GLY A 13 -1.10 -3.76 -5.71
CA GLY A 13 -0.05 -3.28 -4.81
C GLY A 13 -0.49 -3.38 -3.35
N TYR A 14 0.49 -3.48 -2.46
CA TYR A 14 0.26 -3.47 -1.02
C TYR A 14 1.12 -2.40 -0.34
N ALA A 15 0.48 -1.59 0.48
CA ALA A 15 1.15 -0.61 1.34
C ALA A 15 0.80 -0.85 2.80
N ARG A 16 1.72 -0.51 3.70
CA ARG A 16 1.44 -0.49 5.13
C ARG A 16 2.13 0.68 5.82
N LYS A 17 1.52 1.19 6.88
CA LYS A 17 2.16 2.14 7.79
C LYS A 17 2.38 1.45 9.13
N SER A 18 3.63 1.50 9.60
CA SER A 18 4.03 0.96 10.89
C SER A 18 3.31 1.67 12.04
N LEU A 19 3.24 1.01 13.20
CA LEU A 19 2.75 1.64 14.43
C LEU A 19 3.65 2.84 14.78
N THR A 20 3.13 4.06 14.62
CA THR A 20 3.82 5.30 15.02
C THR A 20 2.90 6.17 15.86
N VAL A 21 3.48 7.00 16.73
CA VAL A 21 2.78 7.98 17.59
C VAL A 21 2.29 9.20 16.77
N GLU A 22 2.41 9.16 15.44
CA GLU A 22 1.96 10.26 14.58
C GLU A 22 0.45 10.49 14.71
N GLU A 23 0.04 11.76 14.77
CA GLU A 23 -1.37 12.16 14.73
C GLU A 23 -2.07 11.61 13.48
N GLY A 24 -3.34 11.25 13.62
CA GLY A 24 -4.11 10.56 12.58
C GLY A 24 -4.08 11.27 11.21
N GLY A 25 -4.15 12.60 11.19
CA GLY A 25 -4.12 13.39 9.95
C GLY A 25 -2.79 13.29 9.20
N ARG A 26 -1.66 13.38 9.92
CA ARG A 26 -0.33 13.24 9.30
C ARG A 26 -0.11 11.83 8.75
N ARG A 27 -0.62 10.83 9.45
CA ARG A 27 -0.55 9.42 9.02
C ARG A 27 -1.30 9.18 7.72
N ALA A 28 -2.52 9.71 7.60
CA ALA A 28 -3.33 9.60 6.39
C ALA A 28 -2.63 10.24 5.19
N ASN A 29 -2.12 11.47 5.33
CA ASN A 29 -1.44 12.17 4.23
C ASN A 29 -0.20 11.43 3.71
N LEU A 30 0.57 10.81 4.61
CA LEU A 30 1.74 10.00 4.23
C LEU A 30 1.32 8.71 3.52
N LEU A 31 0.25 8.06 3.97
CA LEU A 31 -0.30 6.88 3.32
C LEU A 31 -0.85 7.22 1.93
N GLU A 32 -1.60 8.30 1.78
CA GLU A 32 -2.09 8.77 0.48
C GLU A 32 -0.94 9.05 -0.48
N SER A 33 0.10 9.73 -0.03
CA SER A 33 1.29 9.99 -0.85
C SER A 33 1.98 8.70 -1.30
N MET A 34 2.01 7.67 -0.45
CA MET A 34 2.53 6.35 -0.83
C MET A 34 1.63 5.65 -1.84
N CYS A 35 0.31 5.74 -1.68
CA CYS A 35 -0.67 5.18 -2.60
C CYS A 35 -0.56 5.80 -4.00
N SER A 36 -0.50 7.14 -4.10
CA SER A 36 -0.34 7.82 -5.38
C SER A 36 0.94 7.36 -6.10
N ASN A 37 2.06 7.26 -5.37
CA ASN A 37 3.31 6.75 -5.96
C ASN A 37 3.20 5.29 -6.44
N LEU A 38 2.47 4.43 -5.74
CA LEU A 38 2.30 3.04 -6.17
C LEU A 38 1.42 2.93 -7.43
N LEU A 39 0.38 3.74 -7.54
CA LEU A 39 -0.48 3.79 -8.73
C LEU A 39 0.26 4.38 -9.93
N GLU A 40 0.90 5.54 -9.75
CA GLU A 40 1.52 6.28 -10.84
C GLU A 40 2.86 5.67 -11.30
N ARG A 41 3.68 5.21 -10.35
CA ARG A 41 5.07 4.81 -10.64
C ARG A 41 5.31 3.32 -10.57
N SER A 42 4.53 2.59 -9.79
CA SER A 42 4.72 1.14 -9.60
C SER A 42 3.75 0.28 -10.42
N LEU A 43 2.97 0.91 -11.31
CA LEU A 43 2.05 0.25 -12.24
C LEU A 43 1.02 -0.64 -11.53
N ALA A 44 0.64 -0.32 -10.29
CA ALA A 44 -0.44 -1.01 -9.61
C ALA A 44 -1.78 -0.62 -10.24
N ASP A 45 -2.70 -1.58 -10.38
CA ASP A 45 -4.08 -1.35 -10.84
C ASP A 45 -5.03 -1.09 -9.67
N ALA A 46 -4.70 -1.65 -8.51
CA ALA A 46 -5.42 -1.48 -7.25
C ALA A 46 -4.44 -1.57 -6.09
N LEU A 47 -4.85 -1.03 -4.94
CA LEU A 47 -4.04 -1.06 -3.72
C LEU A 47 -4.83 -1.62 -2.55
N PHE A 48 -4.18 -2.49 -1.78
CA PHE A 48 -4.59 -2.82 -0.42
C PHE A 48 -3.66 -2.09 0.56
N VAL A 49 -4.23 -1.48 1.59
CA VAL A 49 -3.47 -0.58 2.48
C VAL A 49 -3.79 -0.91 3.91
N SER A 50 -2.75 -1.27 4.68
CA SER A 50 -2.88 -1.41 6.13
C SER A 50 -2.39 -0.17 6.85
N SER A 51 -3.30 0.59 7.46
CA SER A 51 -3.02 1.95 7.94
C SER A 51 -2.25 1.98 9.26
N HIS A 52 -2.27 0.89 10.03
CA HIS A 52 -1.63 0.82 11.34
C HIS A 52 -1.29 -0.62 11.74
N SER A 53 -0.23 -1.17 11.17
CA SER A 53 0.13 -2.58 11.41
C SER A 53 1.64 -2.80 11.61
N LYS A 54 1.99 -3.84 12.36
CA LYS A 54 3.39 -4.25 12.52
C LYS A 54 3.87 -4.96 11.26
N ALA A 55 5.15 -4.76 10.93
CA ALA A 55 5.78 -5.40 9.77
C ALA A 55 5.75 -6.94 9.82
N ASN A 56 5.83 -7.50 11.03
CA ASN A 56 5.85 -8.93 11.29
C ASN A 56 4.47 -9.53 11.58
N ALA A 57 3.40 -8.72 11.63
CA ALA A 57 2.06 -9.26 11.78
C ALA A 57 1.70 -10.09 10.53
N PRO A 58 1.04 -11.26 10.68
CA PRO A 58 0.43 -12.00 9.57
C PRO A 58 -0.50 -11.11 8.75
N PHE A 59 -0.54 -11.28 7.43
CA PHE A 59 -1.33 -10.41 6.55
C PHE A 59 -2.82 -10.37 6.94
N CYS A 60 -3.39 -11.50 7.38
CA CYS A 60 -4.78 -11.59 7.84
C CYS A 60 -5.05 -10.92 9.21
N GLU A 61 -4.00 -10.57 9.94
CA GLU A 61 -4.06 -9.85 11.23
C GLU A 61 -3.60 -8.39 11.08
N ARG A 62 -3.26 -7.96 9.86
CA ARG A 62 -2.96 -6.55 9.61
C ARG A 62 -4.29 -5.84 9.42
N ASP A 63 -4.36 -4.70 10.11
CA ASP A 63 -5.55 -3.86 10.34
C ASP A 63 -6.27 -4.19 11.64
#